data_AF-A0A139IWI7-F1
#
_entry.id   AF-A0A139IWI7-F1
#
_cell.length_a   1.000
_cell.length_b   1.000
_cell.length_c   1.000
_cell.angle_alpha   90.00
_cell.angle_beta   90.00
_cell.angle_gamma   90.00
#
_symmetry.space_group_name_H-M   'P 1'
#
loop_
_entity.id
_entity.type
_entity.pdbx_description
1 polymer ?
#
loop_
_entity_poly.entity_id
_entity_poly.type
_entity_poly.pdbx_seq_one_letter_code
_entity_poly.pdbx_strand_id
1 'polypeptide(L)'
;MSYNSQRFETILRLGIEQLPSSERRRSIDSVTSSDNGYDSTSNYNIPLREHPVPGKRCPACLGRGQTVWVIPGKRCPQCGVEVN
;
A
#
# COMPACT_ATOMS: atom_id res chain seq x y z
N MET A 1 -11.37 -4.55 -20.55
CA MET A 1 -10.37 -5.60 -20.85
C MET A 1 -11.14 -6.81 -21.35
N SER A 2 -11.11 -7.10 -22.66
CA SER A 2 -11.80 -8.27 -23.20
C SER A 2 -11.03 -9.53 -22.80
N TYR A 3 -11.72 -10.49 -22.21
CA TYR A 3 -11.13 -11.73 -21.72
C TYR A 3 -10.92 -12.68 -22.91
N ASN A 4 -9.67 -13.05 -23.20
CA ASN A 4 -9.30 -13.93 -24.32
C ASN A 4 -9.34 -15.40 -23.85
N SER A 5 -9.93 -16.30 -24.66
CA SER A 5 -10.09 -17.73 -24.35
C SER A 5 -8.78 -18.46 -24.05
N GLN A 6 -7.68 -18.11 -24.74
CA GLN A 6 -6.37 -18.70 -24.48
C GLN A 6 -5.85 -18.37 -23.07
N ARG A 7 -6.18 -17.16 -22.59
CA ARG A 7 -5.81 -16.72 -21.24
C ARG A 7 -6.59 -17.49 -20.18
N PHE A 8 -7.85 -17.82 -20.45
CA PHE A 8 -8.70 -18.60 -19.54
C PHE A 8 -8.15 -20.01 -19.32
N GLU A 9 -7.84 -20.72 -20.40
CA GLU A 9 -7.31 -22.09 -20.33
C GLU A 9 -5.98 -22.13 -19.56
N THR A 10 -5.13 -21.13 -19.78
CA THR A 10 -3.85 -21.01 -19.07
C THR A 10 -4.06 -20.86 -17.57
N ILE A 11 -5.03 -20.04 -17.15
CA ILE A 11 -5.35 -19.82 -15.73
C ILE A 11 -5.88 -21.09 -15.07
N LEU A 12 -6.76 -21.82 -15.76
CA LEU A 12 -7.26 -23.12 -15.29
C LEU A 12 -6.13 -24.15 -15.12
N ARG A 13 -5.23 -24.24 -16.11
CA ARG A 13 -4.10 -25.18 -16.06
C ARG A 13 -3.14 -24.92 -14.90
N LEU A 14 -3.02 -23.67 -14.48
CA LEU A 14 -2.16 -23.25 -13.37
C LEU A 14 -2.86 -23.36 -12.01
N GLY A 15 -4.14 -23.71 -11.96
CA GLY A 15 -4.92 -23.76 -10.71
C GLY A 15 -5.10 -22.39 -10.05
N ILE A 16 -5.06 -21.31 -10.84
CA ILE A 16 -5.18 -19.94 -10.32
C ILE A 16 -6.65 -19.57 -10.24
N GLU A 17 -7.15 -19.34 -9.03
CA GLU A 17 -8.50 -18.82 -8.80
C GLU A 17 -8.53 -17.29 -9.02
N GLN A 18 -9.46 -16.82 -9.85
CA GLN A 18 -9.65 -15.38 -10.05
C GLN A 18 -10.42 -14.80 -8.88
N LEU A 19 -9.75 -13.96 -8.09
CA LEU A 19 -10.43 -13.15 -7.08
C LEU A 19 -11.44 -12.22 -7.77
N PRO A 20 -12.61 -11.98 -7.16
CA PRO A 20 -13.60 -11.06 -7.71
C PRO A 20 -12.97 -9.68 -7.91
N SER A 21 -13.26 -9.07 -9.07
CA SER A 21 -12.89 -7.68 -9.31
C SER A 21 -13.49 -6.81 -8.22
N SER A 22 -12.64 -6.08 -7.49
CA SER A 22 -13.10 -5.09 -6.53
C SER A 22 -13.88 -4.01 -7.28
N GLU A 23 -15.20 -4.10 -7.22
CA GLU A 23 -16.08 -3.07 -7.76
C GLU A 23 -15.77 -1.76 -7.04
N ARG A 24 -15.05 -0.88 -7.74
CA ARG A 24 -14.83 0.49 -7.28
C ARG A 24 -16.20 1.16 -7.32
N ARG A 25 -16.92 1.16 -6.19
CA ARG A 25 -18.16 1.92 -6.01
C ARG A 25 -17.95 3.34 -6.52
N ARG A 26 -18.52 3.66 -7.67
CA ARG A 26 -18.66 5.02 -8.17
C ARG A 26 -20.14 5.33 -8.24
N SER A 27 -20.57 6.17 -7.30
CA SER A 27 -21.72 7.05 -7.44
C SER A 27 -21.59 8.12 -6.35
N ILE A 28 -20.76 9.12 -6.62
CA ILE A 28 -20.98 10.46 -6.08
C ILE A 28 -21.64 11.20 -7.24
N ASP A 29 -22.94 11.42 -7.07
CA ASP A 29 -23.79 12.06 -8.05
C ASP A 29 -23.46 13.55 -8.14
N SER A 30 -23.71 14.12 -9.31
CA SER A 30 -23.60 15.52 -9.71
C SER A 30 -23.87 16.53 -8.57
N VAL A 31 -22.82 17.02 -7.93
CA VAL A 31 -22.88 18.22 -7.09
C VAL A 31 -22.40 19.41 -7.91
N THR A 32 -23.33 20.09 -8.54
CA THR A 32 -23.16 21.50 -8.89
C THR A 32 -23.06 22.28 -7.59
N SER A 33 -21.88 22.80 -7.25
CA SER A 33 -21.67 24.17 -6.78
C SER A 33 -20.24 24.35 -6.31
N SER A 34 -19.67 25.46 -6.73
CA SER A 34 -18.38 26.00 -6.34
C SER A 34 -18.34 26.26 -4.83
N ASP A 35 -17.64 25.41 -4.06
CA ASP A 35 -17.16 25.77 -2.73
C ASP A 35 -15.98 24.87 -2.34
N ASN A 36 -14.95 25.45 -1.70
CA ASN A 36 -13.70 24.78 -1.32
C ASN A 36 -13.89 23.92 -0.06
N GLY A 37 -14.71 22.85 -0.15
CA GLY A 37 -15.07 21.99 0.97
C GLY A 37 -14.30 20.68 1.02
N TYR A 38 -13.45 20.52 2.02
CA TYR A 38 -12.93 19.22 2.46
C TYR A 38 -14.10 18.40 3.03
N ASP A 39 -14.70 17.52 2.22
CA ASP A 39 -15.81 16.69 2.65
C ASP A 39 -15.33 15.66 3.68
N SER A 40 -15.71 15.90 4.93
CA SER A 40 -15.38 15.11 6.12
C SER A 40 -16.38 14.00 6.43
N THR A 41 -17.14 13.51 5.44
CA THR A 41 -18.13 12.45 5.67
C THR A 41 -17.53 11.04 5.54
N SER A 42 -16.47 10.74 6.30
CA SER A 42 -15.95 9.38 6.50
C SER A 42 -16.43 8.83 7.85
N ASN A 43 -17.73 8.52 7.95
CA ASN A 43 -18.26 7.75 9.07
C ASN A 43 -18.02 6.23 8.87
N TYR A 44 -16.89 5.88 8.27
CA TYR A 44 -16.30 4.55 8.36
C TYR A 44 -15.22 4.66 9.44
N ASN A 45 -15.59 4.32 10.67
CA ASN A 45 -14.63 4.04 11.74
C ASN A 45 -13.89 2.73 11.39
N ILE A 46 -13.13 2.77 10.30
CA ILE A 46 -12.08 1.81 10.03
C ILE A 46 -10.98 2.27 11.00
N PRO A 47 -10.62 1.47 12.01
CA PRO A 47 -9.38 1.70 12.72
C PRO A 47 -8.28 1.45 11.71
N LEU A 48 -7.93 2.50 10.94
CA LEU A 48 -6.71 2.59 10.20
C LEU A 48 -5.66 2.54 11.31
N ARG A 49 -5.22 1.33 11.64
CA ARG A 49 -4.13 1.14 12.58
C ARG A 49 -3.01 2.00 12.02
N GLU A 50 -2.69 3.06 12.74
CA GLU A 50 -1.45 3.80 12.62
C GLU A 50 -0.33 2.82 13.00
N HIS A 51 -0.12 1.82 12.15
CA HIS A 51 1.09 1.04 12.15
C HIS A 51 2.04 1.90 11.35
N PRO A 52 2.88 2.73 12.00
CA PRO A 52 3.93 3.40 11.28
C PRO A 52 4.65 2.32 10.49
N VAL A 53 4.84 2.58 9.19
CA VAL A 53 5.60 1.69 8.31
C VAL A 53 6.86 1.27 9.08
N PRO A 54 7.12 -0.03 9.28
CA PRO A 54 8.04 -0.52 10.31
C PRO A 54 9.52 -0.27 9.97
N GLY A 55 9.83 0.69 9.10
CA GLY A 55 11.17 1.06 8.73
C GLY A 55 11.67 2.26 9.53
N LYS A 56 12.88 2.17 10.06
CA LYS A 56 13.65 3.27 10.62
C LYS A 56 14.92 3.48 9.80
N ARG A 57 15.38 4.72 9.65
CA ARG A 57 16.67 5.00 9.01
C ARG A 57 17.81 4.56 9.92
N CYS A 58 18.79 3.84 9.38
CA CYS A 58 19.99 3.47 10.11
C CYS A 58 20.79 4.74 10.51
N PRO A 59 20.98 5.02 11.82
CA PRO A 59 21.67 6.24 12.27
C PRO A 59 23.15 6.27 11.86
N ALA A 60 23.81 5.11 11.85
CA ALA A 60 25.22 5.01 11.47
C ALA A 60 25.45 5.27 9.97
N CYS A 61 24.56 4.77 9.11
CA CYS A 61 24.61 5.07 7.67
C CYS A 61 24.24 6.53 7.40
N LEU A 62 23.25 7.06 8.13
CA LEU A 62 22.82 8.44 7.99
C LEU A 62 23.96 9.42 8.30
N GLY A 63 24.76 9.16 9.34
CA GLY A 63 25.98 9.93 9.65
C GLY A 63 27.07 9.88 8.57
N ARG A 64 27.02 8.89 7.68
CA ARG A 64 27.90 8.77 6.49
C ARG A 64 27.27 9.33 5.21
N GLY A 65 26.09 9.97 5.31
CA GLY A 65 25.35 10.48 4.17
C GLY A 65 24.58 9.42 3.38
N GLN A 66 24.45 8.18 3.89
CA GLN A 66 23.72 7.10 3.24
C GLN A 66 22.36 6.87 3.91
N THR A 67 21.29 6.85 3.12
CA THR A 67 19.95 6.53 3.63
C THR A 67 19.65 5.05 3.45
N VAL A 68 19.69 4.29 4.55
CA VAL A 68 19.35 2.86 4.57
C VAL A 68 18.18 2.66 5.53
N TRP A 69 17.09 2.05 5.05
CA TRP A 69 15.92 1.72 5.85
C TRP A 69 16.04 0.31 6.42
N VAL A 70 15.79 0.17 7.72
CA VAL A 70 15.97 -1.08 8.48
C VAL A 70 14.76 -1.29 9.39
N ILE A 71 14.37 -2.55 9.59
CA ILE A 71 13.35 -2.92 10.57
C ILE A 71 13.93 -2.75 11.99
N PRO A 72 13.28 -2.03 12.92
CA PRO A 72 13.70 -1.95 14.32
C PRO A 72 13.92 -3.34 14.93
N GLY A 73 14.96 -3.47 15.75
CA GLY A 73 15.44 -4.74 16.31
C GLY A 73 16.25 -5.60 15.33
N LYS A 74 16.52 -5.14 14.10
CA LYS A 74 17.38 -5.86 13.13
C LYS A 74 18.69 -5.10 12.85
N ARG A 75 19.68 -5.84 12.36
CA ARG A 75 20.98 -5.30 11.92
C ARG A 75 20.86 -4.64 10.55
N CYS A 76 21.48 -3.48 10.40
CA CYS A 76 21.59 -2.81 9.12
C CYS A 76 22.42 -3.66 8.15
N PRO A 77 21.92 -3.93 6.93
CA PRO A 77 22.64 -4.76 5.96
C PRO A 77 23.93 -4.12 5.44
N GLN A 78 24.03 -2.79 5.53
CA GLN A 78 25.17 -2.03 5.01
C GLN A 78 26.32 -1.90 6.01
N CYS A 79 26.00 -1.73 7.30
CA CYS A 79 27.02 -1.46 8.33
C CYS A 79 26.99 -2.41 9.54
N GLY A 80 26.02 -3.33 9.61
CA GLY A 80 25.90 -4.32 10.68
C GLY A 80 25.39 -3.79 12.02
N VAL A 81 25.19 -2.47 12.16
CA VAL A 81 24.68 -1.84 13.38
C VAL A 81 23.21 -2.20 13.58
N GLU A 82 22.86 -2.62 14.80
CA GLU A 82 21.47 -2.85 15.20
C GLU A 82 20.70 -1.54 15.25
N VAL A 83 19.55 -1.49 14.58
CA VAL A 83 18.67 -0.32 14.56
C VAL A 83 17.52 -0.59 15.51
N ASN A 84 17.40 0.18 16.58
CA ASN A 84 16.27 0.23 17.52
C ASN A 84 15.65 1.62 17.42
#